data_AF-A0AA37KXZ7-F1
#
_entry.id   AF-A0AA37KXZ7-F1
#
_cell.length_a   1.000
_cell.length_b   1.000
_cell.length_c   1.000
_cell.angle_alpha   90.00
_cell.angle_beta   90.00
_cell.angle_gamma   90.00
#
_symmetry.space_group_name_H-M   'P 1'
#
loop_
_entity.id
_entity.type
_entity.pdbx_description
1 polymer ?
#
loop_
_entity_poly.entity_id
_entity_poly.type
_entity_poly.pdbx_seq_one_letter_code
_entity_poly.pdbx_strand_id
1 'polypeptide(L)'
;MKAHVIGIEISEGVSKKTGNAYAIGKLYTALPLEIGRRENGKMLRAYEKGLQLAPGSGDKWTRFDVEIRNKDRDVPLDVLTRCDLYFVGAYECLQRLLPVAGERIATHQKEGDLSLDTMVHHASVGYGKLVHVMRGHVPAETLLDLISRPGVPRRLEKATLAGFIAASSVALQEKRP
;
A
#
# COMPACT_ATOMS: atom_id res chain seq x y z
N MET A 1 8.23 -14.25 -10.31
CA MET A 1 9.03 -13.03 -10.55
C MET A 1 9.88 -13.29 -11.78
N LYS A 2 9.74 -12.52 -12.86
CA LYS A 2 10.60 -12.65 -14.04
C LYS A 2 11.76 -11.65 -13.90
N ALA A 3 12.98 -12.17 -13.76
CA ALA A 3 14.19 -11.37 -13.72
C ALA A 3 14.76 -11.28 -15.14
N HIS A 4 15.04 -10.07 -15.61
CA HIS A 4 15.71 -9.85 -16.90
C HIS A 4 17.22 -9.83 -16.64
N VAL A 5 17.93 -10.84 -17.15
CA VAL A 5 19.39 -10.94 -17.04
C VAL A 5 20.01 -9.87 -17.93
N ILE A 6 20.89 -9.06 -17.35
CA ILE A 6 21.48 -7.87 -17.96
C ILE A 6 22.98 -8.05 -18.25
N GLY A 7 23.60 -9.00 -17.55
CA GLY A 7 24.98 -9.40 -17.81
C GLY A 7 25.27 -10.75 -17.18
N ILE A 8 26.20 -11.47 -17.79
CA ILE A 8 26.74 -12.73 -17.27
C ILE A 8 28.25 -12.55 -17.20
N GLU A 9 28.81 -12.68 -16.01
CA GLU A 9 30.25 -12.78 -15.82
C GLU A 9 30.59 -14.22 -15.50
N ILE A 10 31.41 -14.84 -16.34
CA ILE A 10 31.82 -16.23 -16.18
C ILE A 10 33.25 -16.23 -15.66
N SER A 11 33.44 -16.84 -14.49
CA SER A 11 34.77 -17.13 -13.96
C SER A 11 35.03 -18.63 -14.07
N GLU A 12 36.15 -18.98 -14.69
CA GLU A 12 36.58 -20.37 -14.83
C GLU A 12 37.61 -20.71 -13.75
N GLY A 13 37.55 -21.94 -13.26
CA GLY A 13 38.45 -22.44 -12.25
C GLY A 13 38.58 -23.95 -12.28
N VAL A 14 39.55 -24.46 -11.53
CA VAL A 14 39.75 -25.90 -11.37
C VAL A 14 39.47 -26.27 -9.92
N SER A 15 38.61 -27.26 -9.71
CA SER A 15 38.23 -27.70 -8.38
C SER A 15 39.44 -28.31 -7.67
N LYS A 16 39.85 -27.73 -6.54
CA LYS A 16 40.97 -28.25 -5.73
C LYS A 16 40.72 -29.65 -5.17
N LYS A 17 39.46 -30.10 -5.10
CA LYS A 17 39.06 -31.42 -4.57
C LYS A 17 38.96 -32.51 -5.64
N THR A 18 38.50 -32.16 -6.84
CA THR A 18 38.19 -33.13 -7.91
C THR A 18 39.06 -32.98 -9.15
N GLY A 19 39.84 -31.89 -9.29
CA GLY A 19 40.69 -31.63 -10.45
C GLY A 19 39.92 -31.23 -11.72
N ASN A 20 38.59 -31.26 -11.70
CA ASN A 20 37.77 -30.92 -12.85
C ASN A 20 37.63 -29.40 -13.03
N ALA A 21 37.64 -28.97 -14.28
CA ALA A 21 37.32 -27.60 -14.66
C ALA A 21 35.84 -27.29 -14.33
N TYR A 22 35.59 -26.07 -13.88
CA TYR A 22 34.26 -25.55 -13.64
C TYR A 22 34.18 -24.08 -14.10
N ALA A 23 32.97 -23.64 -14.40
CA ALA A 23 32.66 -22.25 -14.68
C ALA A 23 31.56 -21.79 -13.71
N ILE A 24 31.77 -20.67 -13.03
CA ILE A 24 30.77 -20.03 -12.18
C ILE A 24 30.30 -18.75 -12.89
N GLY A 25 29.02 -18.74 -13.25
CA GLY A 25 28.35 -17.57 -13.82
C GLY A 25 27.72 -16.70 -12.74
N LYS A 26 28.04 -15.40 -12.73
CA LYS A 26 27.35 -14.39 -11.93
C LYS A 26 26.38 -13.63 -12.82
N LEU A 27 25.10 -13.72 -12.50
CA LEU A 27 24.01 -13.05 -13.22
C LEU A 27 23.79 -11.65 -12.64
N TYR A 28 24.00 -10.62 -13.44
CA TYR A 28 23.64 -9.25 -13.10
C TYR A 28 22.23 -8.99 -13.59
N THR A 29 21.33 -8.66 -12.66
CA THR A 29 19.93 -8.35 -12.95
C THR A 29 19.69 -6.92 -12.45
N ALA A 30 19.34 -5.96 -13.32
CA ALA A 30 18.73 -4.74 -12.81
C ALA A 30 17.27 -5.03 -12.54
N LEU A 31 16.87 -4.90 -11.28
CA LEU A 31 15.47 -4.94 -10.91
C LEU A 31 14.88 -3.54 -11.09
N PRO A 32 13.72 -3.42 -11.75
CA PRO A 32 12.98 -2.16 -11.75
C PRO A 32 12.61 -1.80 -10.31
N LEU A 33 12.76 -0.53 -9.94
CA LEU A 33 12.25 -0.01 -8.68
C LEU A 33 10.75 0.21 -8.80
N GLU A 34 9.98 -0.51 -8.00
CA GLU A 34 8.52 -0.40 -7.97
C GLU A 34 8.05 0.19 -6.64
N ILE A 35 7.32 1.31 -6.68
CA ILE A 35 6.78 1.97 -5.49
C ILE A 35 5.26 2.00 -5.57
N GLY A 36 4.61 1.34 -4.60
CA GLY A 36 3.16 1.17 -4.55
C GLY A 36 2.71 -0.19 -5.11
N ARG A 37 1.40 -0.41 -5.14
CA ARG A 37 0.80 -1.65 -5.64
C ARG A 37 -0.20 -1.32 -6.74
N ARG A 38 -0.16 -2.08 -7.83
CA ARG A 38 -1.11 -1.97 -8.94
C ARG A 38 -2.57 -2.11 -8.50
N GLU A 39 -2.80 -2.97 -7.51
CA GLU A 39 -4.10 -3.20 -6.89
C GLU A 39 -4.67 -1.97 -6.20
N ASN A 40 -3.83 -1.04 -5.72
CA ASN A 40 -4.28 0.18 -5.01
C ASN A 40 -4.56 1.34 -5.97
N GLY A 41 -4.39 1.13 -7.28
CA GLY A 41 -4.70 2.11 -8.32
C GLY A 41 -3.65 3.22 -8.51
N LYS A 42 -2.51 3.15 -7.83
CA LYS A 42 -1.36 4.03 -8.10
C LYS A 42 -0.04 3.27 -7.91
N MET A 43 0.85 3.35 -8.89
CA MET A 43 2.16 2.69 -8.87
C MET A 43 3.20 3.49 -9.67
N LEU A 44 4.42 3.57 -9.17
CA LEU A 44 5.57 4.12 -9.90
C LEU A 44 6.53 2.98 -10.24
N ARG A 45 7.04 2.99 -11.47
CA ARG A 45 8.14 2.12 -11.92
C ARG A 45 9.29 2.98 -12.41
N ALA A 46 10.48 2.79 -11.87
CA ALA A 46 11.71 3.41 -12.35
C ALA A 46 12.69 2.33 -12.78
N TYR A 47 13.18 2.40 -14.01
CA TYR A 47 14.05 1.36 -14.57
C TYR A 47 14.95 1.89 -15.69
N GLU A 48 16.11 1.26 -15.85
CA GLU A 48 17.07 1.58 -16.91
C GLU A 48 16.54 1.09 -18.26
N LYS A 49 15.91 2.00 -19.01
CA LYS A 49 15.27 1.68 -20.28
C LYS A 49 16.28 1.45 -21.40
N GLY A 50 17.37 2.22 -21.41
CA GLY A 50 18.46 2.04 -22.37
C GLY A 50 19.03 0.62 -22.31
N LEU A 51 19.24 0.14 -21.09
CA LEU A 51 19.73 -1.21 -20.83
C LEU A 51 18.68 -2.30 -21.13
N GLN A 52 17.39 -2.01 -20.94
CA GLN A 52 16.31 -2.93 -21.28
C GLN A 52 16.16 -3.15 -22.79
N LEU A 53 16.27 -2.09 -23.60
CA LEU A 53 16.03 -2.16 -25.04
C LEU A 53 17.28 -2.59 -25.83
N ALA A 54 18.46 -2.17 -25.41
CA ALA A 54 19.71 -2.47 -26.10
C ALA A 54 20.84 -2.75 -25.09
N PRO A 55 20.88 -3.97 -24.52
CA PRO A 55 21.96 -4.39 -23.63
C PRO A 55 23.32 -4.22 -24.34
N GLY A 56 24.22 -3.42 -23.76
CA GLY A 56 25.55 -3.18 -24.32
C GLY A 56 25.70 -1.98 -25.26
N SER A 57 24.62 -1.24 -25.56
CA SER A 57 24.69 0.01 -26.35
C SER A 57 25.48 1.14 -25.68
N GLY A 58 25.61 1.11 -24.35
CA GLY A 58 26.22 2.19 -23.57
C GLY A 58 25.25 3.33 -23.23
N ASP A 59 24.05 3.34 -23.81
CA ASP A 59 23.01 4.34 -23.52
C ASP A 59 22.39 4.11 -22.14
N LYS A 60 22.58 5.08 -21.25
CA LYS A 60 22.07 5.06 -19.87
C LYS A 60 20.97 6.08 -19.74
N TRP A 61 19.72 5.61 -19.73
CA TRP A 61 18.58 6.46 -19.41
C TRP A 61 17.56 5.69 -18.58
N THR A 62 17.20 6.29 -17.46
CA THR A 62 16.17 5.80 -16.56
C THR A 62 14.81 6.33 -17.01
N ARG A 63 13.85 5.44 -17.18
CA ARG A 63 12.45 5.80 -17.43
C ARG A 63 11.65 5.71 -16.15
N PHE A 64 10.84 6.73 -15.90
CA PHE A 64 9.90 6.79 -14.79
C PHE A 64 8.48 6.69 -15.36
N ASP A 65 7.79 5.60 -15.04
CA ASP A 65 6.41 5.36 -15.47
C ASP A 65 5.48 5.39 -14.25
N VAL A 66 4.50 6.29 -14.25
CA VAL A 66 3.44 6.33 -13.24
C VAL A 66 2.18 5.71 -13.82
N GLU A 67 1.68 4.66 -13.18
CA GLU A 67 0.40 4.03 -13.47
C GLU A 67 -0.66 4.58 -12.50
N ILE A 68 -1.70 5.20 -13.03
CA ILE A 68 -2.87 5.68 -12.29
C ILE A 68 -4.10 4.95 -12.81
N ARG A 69 -4.92 4.41 -11.91
CA ARG A 69 -6.19 3.75 -12.24
C ARG A 69 -7.34 4.46 -11.52
N ASN A 70 -8.54 4.34 -12.08
CA ASN A 70 -9.78 4.71 -11.37
C ASN A 70 -10.04 3.69 -10.26
N LYS A 71 -9.35 3.86 -9.14
CA LYS A 71 -9.59 3.13 -7.90
C LYS A 71 -9.47 4.10 -6.74
N ASP A 72 -10.56 4.21 -6.01
CA ASP A 72 -10.74 5.17 -4.92
C ASP A 72 -10.46 6.62 -5.37
N ARG A 73 -10.53 6.93 -6.68
CA ARG A 73 -10.29 8.25 -7.25
C ARG A 73 -10.95 8.37 -8.62
N ASP A 74 -11.47 9.54 -8.94
CA ASP A 74 -11.85 9.90 -10.30
C ASP A 74 -10.64 10.49 -11.03
N VAL A 75 -10.25 9.87 -12.15
CA VAL A 75 -9.14 10.36 -12.98
C VAL A 75 -9.70 11.43 -13.93
N PRO A 76 -9.27 12.70 -13.82
CA PRO A 76 -9.80 13.75 -14.67
C PRO A 76 -9.26 13.60 -16.10
N LEU A 77 -10.07 13.96 -17.10
CA LEU A 77 -9.72 13.78 -18.51
C LEU A 77 -8.54 14.68 -18.95
N ASP A 78 -8.36 15.81 -18.27
CA ASP A 78 -7.26 16.75 -18.53
C ASP A 78 -5.88 16.16 -18.21
N VAL A 79 -5.82 14.98 -17.56
CA VAL A 79 -4.58 14.20 -17.43
C VAL A 79 -3.92 13.91 -18.78
N LEU A 80 -4.69 13.83 -19.87
CA LEU A 80 -4.18 13.56 -21.22
C LEU A 80 -3.50 14.78 -21.87
N THR A 81 -3.88 15.98 -21.46
CA THR A 81 -3.32 17.24 -22.00
C THR A 81 -2.29 17.85 -21.04
N ARG A 82 -2.45 17.63 -19.73
CA ARG A 82 -1.63 18.17 -18.64
C ARG A 82 -0.86 17.06 -17.91
N CYS A 83 -0.30 16.11 -18.66
CA CYS A 83 0.37 14.92 -18.13
C CYS A 83 1.44 15.24 -17.07
N ASP A 84 2.28 16.25 -17.32
CA ASP A 84 3.44 16.58 -16.47
C ASP A 84 3.02 16.98 -15.05
N LEU A 85 1.91 17.71 -14.93
CA LEU A 85 1.37 18.17 -13.67
C LEU A 85 0.92 17.00 -12.80
N TYR A 86 0.19 16.05 -13.40
CA TYR A 86 -0.29 14.86 -12.68
C TYR A 86 0.82 13.83 -12.44
N PHE A 87 1.79 13.73 -13.36
CA PHE A 87 2.97 12.89 -13.18
C PHE A 87 3.78 13.35 -11.96
N VAL A 88 4.12 14.63 -11.89
CA VAL A 88 4.82 15.23 -10.75
C VAL A 88 3.97 15.21 -9.48
N GLY A 89 2.66 15.42 -9.60
CA GLY A 89 1.73 15.36 -8.49
C GLY A 89 1.54 13.95 -7.90
N ALA A 90 1.82 12.89 -8.66
CA ALA A 90 1.63 11.52 -8.18
C ALA A 90 2.58 11.13 -7.04
N TYR A 91 3.84 11.58 -7.10
CA TYR A 91 4.86 11.33 -6.09
C TYR A 91 5.76 12.56 -5.93
N GLU A 92 5.96 13.00 -4.68
CA GLU A 92 6.74 14.19 -4.36
C GLU A 92 8.18 14.14 -4.89
N CYS A 93 8.79 12.95 -4.94
CA CYS A 93 10.13 12.78 -5.50
C CYS A 93 10.25 13.17 -6.98
N LEU A 94 9.16 13.11 -7.75
CA LEU A 94 9.15 13.44 -9.18
C LEU A 94 9.23 14.95 -9.44
N GLN A 95 8.99 15.80 -8.43
CA GLN A 95 9.19 17.26 -8.51
C GLN A 95 10.65 17.62 -8.78
N ARG A 96 11.59 16.73 -8.46
CA ARG A 96 13.02 16.92 -8.76
C ARG A 96 13.36 16.67 -10.23
N LEU A 97 12.49 15.96 -10.96
CA LEU A 97 12.72 15.62 -12.37
C LEU A 97 12.19 16.69 -13.32
N LEU A 98 11.09 17.36 -12.97
CA LEU A 98 10.43 18.36 -13.80
C LEU A 98 10.05 19.59 -12.94
N PRO A 99 10.41 20.82 -13.34
CA PRO A 99 10.12 22.04 -12.59
C PRO A 99 8.67 22.50 -12.83
N VAL A 100 7.70 21.67 -12.43
CA VAL A 100 6.27 21.88 -12.66
C VAL A 100 5.51 21.78 -11.33
N ALA A 101 4.51 22.64 -11.12
CA ALA A 101 3.68 22.63 -9.91
C ALA A 101 2.72 21.42 -9.91
N GLY A 102 3.16 20.30 -9.34
CA GLY A 102 2.42 19.04 -9.39
C GLY A 102 1.00 19.10 -8.82
N GLU A 103 0.05 18.47 -9.51
CA GLU A 103 -1.37 18.42 -9.13
C GLU A 103 -1.75 17.01 -8.66
N ARG A 104 -2.27 16.90 -7.42
CA ARG A 104 -2.66 15.62 -6.82
C ARG A 104 -4.11 15.28 -7.13
N ILE A 105 -4.34 14.10 -7.71
CA ILE A 105 -5.70 13.56 -7.85
C ILE A 105 -6.24 13.16 -6.48
N ALA A 106 -7.36 13.75 -6.09
CA ALA A 106 -8.04 13.46 -4.84
C ALA A 106 -8.48 11.99 -4.76
N THR A 107 -8.40 11.41 -3.57
CA THR A 107 -8.86 10.03 -3.31
C THR A 107 -10.13 10.10 -2.48
N HIS A 108 -11.16 9.35 -2.87
CA HIS A 108 -12.38 9.20 -2.09
C HIS A 108 -12.04 8.53 -0.76
N GLN A 109 -12.49 9.13 0.33
CA GLN A 109 -12.49 8.48 1.64
C GLN A 109 -13.85 7.81 1.80
N LYS A 110 -13.89 6.48 1.94
CA LYS A 110 -15.11 5.79 2.37
C LYS A 110 -15.25 6.02 3.88
N GLU A 111 -16.24 6.82 4.29
CA GLU A 111 -16.44 7.21 5.68
C GLU A 111 -17.58 6.42 6.35
N GLY A 112 -17.51 6.31 7.69
CA GLY A 112 -18.60 5.82 8.54
C GLY A 112 -18.67 4.30 8.71
N ASP A 113 -19.63 3.66 8.06
CA ASP A 113 -20.10 2.32 8.43
C ASP A 113 -19.08 1.20 8.16
N LEU A 114 -18.41 1.26 7.00
CA LEU A 114 -17.33 0.32 6.65
C LEU A 114 -16.20 0.33 7.70
N SER A 115 -16.00 1.47 8.38
CA SER A 115 -14.95 1.59 9.38
C SER A 115 -15.30 0.89 10.69
N LEU A 116 -16.57 0.91 11.11
CA LEU A 116 -17.01 0.23 12.32
C LEU A 116 -16.95 -1.29 12.14
N ASP A 117 -17.48 -1.83 11.04
CA ASP A 117 -17.43 -3.26 10.75
C ASP A 117 -15.99 -3.79 10.69
N THR A 118 -15.10 -3.04 10.03
CA THR A 118 -13.68 -3.38 9.96
C THR A 118 -13.04 -3.38 11.36
N MET A 119 -13.42 -2.42 12.22
CA MET A 119 -12.91 -2.34 13.58
C MET A 119 -13.41 -3.48 14.47
N VAL A 120 -14.70 -3.83 14.37
CA VAL A 120 -15.28 -5.00 15.05
C VAL A 120 -14.59 -6.28 14.58
N HIS A 121 -14.35 -6.42 13.28
CA HIS A 121 -13.62 -7.56 12.73
C HIS A 121 -12.21 -7.67 13.33
N HIS A 122 -11.43 -6.59 13.34
CA HIS A 122 -10.09 -6.61 13.93
C HIS A 122 -10.11 -6.84 15.44
N ALA A 123 -11.10 -6.31 16.16
CA ALA A 123 -11.29 -6.59 17.59
C ALA A 123 -11.56 -8.09 17.82
N SER A 124 -12.42 -8.70 17.00
CA SER A 124 -12.71 -10.13 17.04
C SER A 124 -11.48 -10.98 16.72
N VAL A 125 -10.70 -10.62 15.70
CA VAL A 125 -9.48 -11.37 15.31
C VAL A 125 -8.38 -11.23 16.37
N GLY A 126 -8.14 -10.02 16.87
CA GLY A 126 -7.07 -9.73 17.82
C GLY A 126 -7.35 -10.23 19.24
N TYR A 127 -8.58 -10.02 19.73
CA TYR A 127 -8.93 -10.26 21.13
C TYR A 127 -10.04 -11.30 21.33
N GLY A 128 -10.66 -11.83 20.27
CA GLY A 128 -11.80 -12.75 20.40
C GLY A 128 -11.47 -14.02 21.19
N LYS A 129 -10.27 -14.58 21.03
CA LYS A 129 -9.81 -15.73 21.83
C LYS A 129 -9.73 -15.42 23.32
N LEU A 130 -9.21 -14.22 23.66
CA LEU A 130 -9.12 -13.76 25.05
C LEU A 130 -10.52 -13.55 25.65
N VAL A 131 -11.41 -12.87 24.91
CA VAL A 131 -12.81 -12.64 25.32
C VAL A 131 -13.53 -13.97 25.56
N HIS A 132 -13.30 -14.97 24.70
CA HIS A 132 -13.90 -16.30 24.86
C HIS A 132 -13.48 -16.99 26.15
N VAL A 133 -12.19 -16.95 26.50
CA VAL A 133 -11.68 -17.52 27.77
C VAL A 133 -12.28 -16.76 28.96
N MET A 134 -12.25 -15.43 28.94
CA MET A 134 -12.74 -14.63 30.06
C MET A 134 -14.25 -14.78 30.30
N ARG A 135 -15.04 -15.07 29.27
CA ARG A 135 -16.48 -15.34 29.40
C ARG A 135 -16.78 -16.55 30.30
N GLY A 136 -15.86 -17.50 30.45
CA GLY A 136 -15.99 -18.64 31.36
C GLY A 136 -15.67 -18.32 32.82
N HIS A 137 -15.06 -17.16 33.10
CA HIS A 137 -14.54 -16.80 34.42
C HIS A 137 -15.18 -15.55 35.01
N VAL A 138 -15.76 -14.68 34.18
CA VAL A 138 -16.29 -13.37 34.58
C VAL A 138 -17.68 -13.17 33.96
N PRO A 139 -18.67 -12.65 34.70
CA PRO A 139 -19.96 -12.26 34.14
C PRO A 139 -19.81 -11.20 33.04
N ALA A 140 -20.73 -11.21 32.07
CA ALA A 140 -20.61 -10.43 30.84
C ALA A 140 -20.51 -8.91 31.06
N GLU A 141 -21.23 -8.36 32.03
CA GLU A 141 -21.22 -6.93 32.35
C GLU A 141 -19.83 -6.48 32.83
N THR A 142 -19.26 -7.19 33.81
CA THR A 142 -17.92 -6.91 34.34
C THR A 142 -16.83 -7.11 33.29
N LEU A 143 -17.03 -8.03 32.35
CA LEU A 143 -16.10 -8.25 31.24
C LEU A 143 -16.05 -7.04 30.28
N LEU A 144 -17.20 -6.43 29.99
CA LEU A 144 -17.26 -5.23 29.15
C LEU A 144 -16.54 -4.06 29.81
N ASP A 145 -16.75 -3.85 31.11
CA ASP A 145 -16.08 -2.79 31.87
C ASP A 145 -14.55 -2.97 31.92
N LEU A 146 -14.06 -4.22 31.99
CA LEU A 146 -12.63 -4.54 32.02
C LEU A 146 -11.91 -4.24 30.69
N ILE A 147 -12.57 -4.52 29.57
CA ILE A 147 -11.99 -4.38 28.22
C ILE A 147 -12.21 -2.98 27.67
N SER A 148 -13.32 -2.34 28.02
CA SER A 148 -13.67 -0.99 27.56
C SER A 148 -12.62 0.02 28.02
N ARG A 149 -12.30 0.95 27.13
CA ARG A 149 -11.43 2.09 27.41
C ARG A 149 -12.17 3.38 27.05
N PRO A 150 -12.14 4.40 27.91
CA PRO A 150 -12.83 5.65 27.62
C PRO A 150 -12.19 6.31 26.38
N GLY A 151 -13.02 6.61 25.38
CA GLY A 151 -12.59 7.29 24.17
C GLY A 151 -13.28 6.75 22.92
N VAL A 152 -13.40 7.61 21.91
CA VAL A 152 -13.86 7.22 20.58
C VAL A 152 -12.63 6.99 19.70
N PRO A 153 -12.56 5.88 18.95
CA PRO A 153 -11.47 5.70 18.01
C PRO A 153 -11.40 6.83 16.99
N ARG A 154 -10.19 7.33 16.71
CA ARG A 154 -9.94 8.45 15.76
C ARG A 154 -10.62 8.30 14.40
N ARG A 155 -10.81 7.06 13.91
CA ARG A 155 -11.48 6.77 12.64
C ARG A 155 -12.99 7.04 12.68
N LEU A 156 -13.59 6.96 13.86
CA LEU A 156 -15.01 7.21 14.09
C LEU A 156 -15.29 8.63 14.57
N GLU A 157 -14.30 9.37 15.10
CA GLU A 157 -14.49 10.75 15.59
C GLU A 157 -15.24 11.66 14.62
N LYS A 158 -14.92 11.58 13.32
CA LYS A 158 -15.60 12.37 12.28
C LYS A 158 -17.06 11.95 12.06
N ALA A 159 -17.34 10.65 12.13
CA ALA A 159 -18.70 10.11 12.03
C ALA A 159 -19.53 10.43 13.29
N THR A 160 -18.90 10.44 14.47
CA THR A 160 -19.50 10.85 15.74
C THR A 160 -19.89 12.32 15.73
N LEU A 161 -19.02 13.20 15.20
CA LEU A 161 -19.32 14.64 15.05
C LEU A 161 -20.51 14.89 14.11
N ALA A 162 -20.71 14.01 13.13
CA ALA A 162 -21.84 14.04 12.20
C ALA A 162 -23.15 13.47 12.80
N GLY A 163 -23.21 13.17 14.10
CA GLY A 163 -24.43 12.78 14.80
C GLY A 163 -24.80 11.28 14.74
N PHE A 164 -24.02 10.45 14.05
CA PHE A 164 -24.37 9.04 13.82
C PHE A 164 -24.29 8.14 15.06
N ILE A 165 -23.43 8.44 16.03
CA ILE A 165 -23.24 7.57 17.21
C ILE A 165 -24.16 7.98 18.39
N ALA A 166 -24.51 9.26 18.52
CA ALA A 166 -25.41 9.72 19.58
C ALA A 166 -26.88 9.30 19.35
N ALA A 167 -27.30 9.14 18.09
CA ALA A 167 -28.68 8.72 17.78
C ALA A 167 -28.97 7.26 18.18
N SER A 168 -27.97 6.37 18.09
CA SER A 168 -28.12 4.94 18.37
C SER A 168 -28.21 4.62 19.88
N SER A 169 -27.54 5.40 20.72
CA SER A 169 -27.58 5.23 22.18
C SER A 169 -28.82 5.87 22.81
N VAL A 170 -29.32 6.99 22.27
CA VAL A 170 -30.56 7.63 22.74
C VAL A 170 -31.80 6.80 22.39
N ALA A 171 -31.85 6.21 21.19
CA ALA A 171 -32.99 5.39 20.76
C ALA A 171 -33.19 4.09 21.59
N LEU A 172 -32.15 3.60 22.27
CA LEU A 172 -32.23 2.41 23.13
C LEU A 172 -32.62 2.74 24.58
N GLN A 173 -32.55 4.00 25.01
CA GLN A 173 -32.98 4.41 26.36
C GLN A 173 -34.46 4.77 26.44
N GLU A 174 -35.12 5.10 25.31
CA GLU A 174 -36.52 5.54 25.29
C GLU A 174 -37.55 4.40 25.26
N LYS A 175 -37.12 3.13 25.09
CA LYS A 175 -37.99 1.94 25.07
C LYS A 175 -37.73 0.99 26.24
N ARG A 176 -37.91 1.47 27.47
CA ARG A 176 -38.09 0.59 28.62
C ARG A 176 -39.36 1.03 29.38
N PRO A 177 -40.43 0.19 29.42
CA PRO A 177 -41.58 0.45 30.29
C PRO A 177 -41.21 0.32 31.76
#